data_AF-A0A1Y5GZ43-F1
#
_entry.id   AF-A0A1Y5GZ43-F1
#
_cell.length_a   1.000
_cell.length_b   1.000
_cell.length_c   1.000
_cell.angle_alpha   90.00
_cell.angle_beta   90.00
_cell.angle_gamma   90.00
#
_symmetry.space_group_name_H-M   'P 1'
#
loop_
_entity.id
_entity.type
_entity.pdbx_description
1 polymer ?
#
loop_
_entity_poly.entity_id
_entity_poly.type
_entity_poly.pdbx_seq_one_letter_code
_entity_poly.pdbx_strand_id
1 'polypeptide(L)'
;MSHTESNLTPNSPFKAAVFMIIAVFISAIGLFAAATTYGNAEDGYQPKPHRGPDFSAIADQLSLTDEQLEQLEVTLKSHHESRRESHKELRQKHDMERKEAMTNHKGALDQQLANFLSAAQLDDLHTMLEKNKPRRICHKPSHKQDKLHSARHSES
;
A
#
# COMPACT_ATOMS: atom_id res chain seq x y z
N MET A 1 40.70 -29.03 -2.07
CA MET A 1 40.39 -30.38 -1.54
C MET A 1 39.62 -30.16 -0.24
N SER A 2 38.29 -30.01 -0.29
CA SER A 2 37.28 -31.10 -0.41
C SER A 2 37.02 -31.73 0.95
N HIS A 3 36.01 -31.25 1.70
CA HIS A 3 34.68 -31.88 1.94
C HIS A 3 34.57 -32.10 3.47
N THR A 4 33.43 -32.04 4.17
CA THR A 4 32.04 -32.25 3.77
C THR A 4 31.10 -31.72 4.87
N GLU A 5 29.96 -31.24 4.41
CA GLU A 5 28.78 -30.84 5.17
C GLU A 5 28.17 -32.01 5.95
N SER A 6 27.78 -31.78 7.21
CA SER A 6 26.90 -32.68 7.95
C SER A 6 25.45 -32.43 7.53
N ASN A 7 25.02 -33.15 6.48
CA ASN A 7 23.62 -33.33 6.12
C ASN A 7 22.87 -33.99 7.28
N LEU A 8 21.91 -33.27 7.89
CA LEU A 8 20.92 -33.84 8.79
C LEU A 8 19.97 -34.74 7.99
N THR A 9 19.99 -36.03 8.28
CA THR A 9 19.01 -37.00 7.77
C THR A 9 17.65 -36.82 8.47
N PRO A 10 16.52 -36.83 7.73
CA PRO A 10 15.18 -36.79 8.30
C PRO A 10 14.77 -38.20 8.75
N ASN A 11 14.90 -38.46 10.04
CA ASN A 11 14.51 -39.72 10.63
C ASN A 11 12.98 -39.73 10.81
N SER A 12 12.33 -40.60 10.04
CA SER A 12 10.91 -41.03 10.03
C SER A 12 10.01 -40.46 8.91
N PRO A 13 9.36 -41.33 8.12
CA PRO A 13 8.52 -40.93 6.99
C PRO A 13 7.26 -40.15 7.42
N PHE A 14 6.82 -40.32 8.67
CA PHE A 14 5.70 -39.58 9.24
C PHE A 14 6.01 -38.09 9.44
N LYS A 15 7.22 -37.74 9.86
CA LYS A 15 7.60 -36.33 10.03
C LYS A 15 7.73 -35.61 8.69
N ALA A 16 8.31 -36.29 7.68
CA ALA A 16 8.38 -35.75 6.32
C ALA A 16 6.98 -35.52 5.70
N ALA A 17 6.03 -36.43 5.95
CA ALA A 17 4.65 -36.29 5.46
C ALA A 17 3.91 -35.12 6.12
N VAL A 18 4.07 -34.91 7.43
CA VAL A 18 3.45 -33.78 8.15
C VAL A 18 4.01 -32.44 7.68
N PHE A 19 5.33 -32.33 7.47
CA PHE A 19 5.94 -31.11 6.92
C PHE A 19 5.49 -30.83 5.48
N MET A 20 5.29 -31.86 4.65
CA MET A 20 4.77 -31.70 3.28
C MET A 20 3.30 -31.23 3.26
N ILE A 21 2.45 -31.74 4.14
CA ILE A 21 1.04 -31.30 4.21
C ILE A 21 0.94 -29.82 4.61
N ILE A 22 1.72 -29.39 5.61
CA ILE A 22 1.75 -27.98 6.04
C ILE A 22 2.25 -27.07 4.91
N ALA A 23 3.27 -27.49 4.15
CA ALA A 23 3.80 -26.73 3.01
C ALA A 23 2.76 -26.57 1.87
N VAL A 24 1.91 -27.56 1.63
CA VAL A 24 0.84 -27.50 0.61
C VAL A 24 -0.30 -26.58 1.03
N PHE A 25 -0.65 -26.51 2.32
CA PHE A 25 -1.69 -25.59 2.82
C PHE A 25 -1.27 -24.11 2.79
N ILE A 26 0.02 -23.80 2.96
CA ILE A 26 0.53 -22.42 2.93
C ILE A 26 0.50 -21.83 1.50
N SER A 27 0.59 -22.65 0.44
CA SER A 27 0.60 -22.13 -0.94
C SER A 27 -0.80 -21.83 -1.51
N ALA A 28 -1.87 -22.36 -0.93
CA ALA A 28 -3.23 -22.27 -1.47
C ALA A 28 -4.04 -21.03 -1.02
N ILE A 29 -3.53 -20.18 -0.12
CA ILE A 29 -4.29 -19.05 0.45
C ILE A 29 -4.17 -17.75 -0.38
N GLY A 30 -3.44 -17.75 -1.49
CA GLY A 30 -3.07 -16.53 -2.22
C GLY A 30 -4.09 -15.89 -3.17
N LEU A 31 -5.30 -16.43 -3.39
CA LEU A 31 -6.09 -16.09 -4.59
C LEU A 31 -7.59 -15.80 -4.40
N PHE A 32 -8.02 -15.23 -3.26
CA PHE A 32 -9.45 -14.95 -3.06
C PHE A 32 -9.84 -13.64 -2.34
N ALA A 33 -9.16 -12.52 -2.60
CA ALA A 33 -9.47 -11.25 -1.93
C ALA A 33 -9.60 -10.01 -2.84
N ALA A 34 -9.98 -10.15 -4.11
CA ALA A 34 -10.08 -9.01 -5.03
C ALA A 34 -11.49 -8.70 -5.59
N ALA A 35 -12.54 -9.45 -5.20
CA ALA A 35 -13.83 -9.39 -5.92
C ALA A 35 -15.07 -8.88 -5.14
N THR A 36 -14.99 -8.50 -3.85
CA THR A 36 -16.21 -8.27 -3.06
C THR A 36 -16.39 -6.90 -2.39
N THR A 37 -15.61 -5.87 -2.72
CA THR A 37 -15.79 -4.54 -2.10
C THR A 37 -15.96 -3.40 -3.11
N TYR A 38 -16.92 -3.55 -4.03
CA TYR A 38 -17.62 -2.38 -4.59
C TYR A 38 -18.74 -2.00 -3.61
N GLY A 39 -18.35 -1.31 -2.54
CA GLY A 39 -19.26 -0.76 -1.54
C GLY A 39 -19.91 0.51 -2.05
N ASN A 40 -21.18 0.37 -2.45
CA ASN A 40 -22.15 1.46 -2.49
C ASN A 40 -22.44 1.85 -1.03
N ALA A 41 -22.12 3.09 -0.62
CA ALA A 41 -22.39 3.58 0.74
C ALA A 41 -22.67 5.08 0.70
N GLU A 42 -23.94 5.42 0.45
CA GLU A 42 -24.52 6.69 0.89
C GLU A 42 -24.91 6.54 2.37
N ASP A 43 -23.93 6.64 3.27
CA ASP A 43 -24.18 6.83 4.70
C ASP A 43 -22.96 7.54 5.30
N GLY A 44 -23.19 8.54 6.16
CA GLY A 44 -22.21 9.48 6.70
C GLY A 44 -21.03 8.83 7.45
N TYR A 45 -20.06 8.31 6.69
CA TYR A 45 -18.91 7.57 7.20
C TYR A 45 -17.92 8.51 7.90
N GLN A 46 -17.96 8.54 9.23
CA GLN A 46 -16.87 9.10 10.02
C GLN A 46 -15.68 8.13 9.98
N PRO A 47 -14.51 8.53 9.45
CA PRO A 47 -13.34 7.67 9.43
C PRO A 47 -12.87 7.44 10.86
N LYS A 48 -13.10 6.23 11.39
CA LYS A 48 -12.47 5.83 12.65
C LYS A 48 -10.95 5.83 12.44
N PRO A 49 -10.16 6.36 13.39
CA PRO A 49 -8.71 6.29 13.30
C PRO A 49 -8.30 4.82 13.23
N HIS A 50 -7.50 4.46 12.23
CA HIS A 50 -6.92 3.12 12.12
C HIS A 50 -6.00 2.90 13.31
N ARG A 51 -6.50 2.21 14.33
CA ARG A 51 -5.68 1.71 15.44
C ARG A 51 -4.96 0.47 14.92
N GLY A 52 -3.64 0.41 15.14
CA GLY A 52 -2.84 -0.76 14.80
C GLY A 52 -3.32 -2.02 15.52
N PRO A 53 -2.75 -3.19 15.18
CA PRO A 53 -3.07 -4.44 15.87
C PRO A 53 -2.82 -4.33 17.38
N ASP A 54 -3.75 -4.85 18.17
CA ASP A 54 -3.61 -4.93 19.63
C ASP A 54 -2.81 -6.18 19.99
N PHE A 55 -1.50 -6.01 20.14
CA PHE A 55 -0.57 -7.11 20.42
C PHE A 55 -0.82 -7.77 21.78
N SER A 56 -1.38 -7.06 22.76
CA SER A 56 -1.74 -7.63 24.06
C SER A 56 -2.86 -8.65 23.89
N ALA A 57 -3.92 -8.27 23.15
CA ALA A 57 -5.04 -9.17 22.89
C ALA A 57 -4.61 -10.41 22.07
N ILE A 58 -3.64 -10.25 21.16
CA ILE A 58 -3.08 -11.34 20.36
C ILE A 58 -2.24 -12.28 21.23
N ALA A 59 -1.41 -11.72 22.12
CA ALA A 59 -0.60 -12.49 23.07
C ALA A 59 -1.49 -13.36 23.96
N ASP A 60 -2.55 -12.77 24.51
CA ASP A 60 -3.50 -13.45 25.40
C ASP A 60 -4.27 -14.57 24.66
N GLN A 61 -4.71 -14.32 23.42
CA GLN A 61 -5.46 -15.31 22.64
C GLN A 61 -4.61 -16.50 22.18
N LEU A 62 -3.34 -16.27 21.90
CA LEU A 62 -2.42 -17.28 21.38
C LEU A 62 -1.54 -17.88 22.48
N SER A 63 -1.69 -17.42 23.73
CA SER A 63 -0.87 -17.83 24.88
C SER A 63 0.63 -17.73 24.59
N LEU A 64 1.06 -16.62 23.98
CA LEU A 64 2.46 -16.39 23.61
C LEU A 64 3.31 -16.12 24.85
N THR A 65 4.55 -16.61 24.85
CA THR A 65 5.55 -16.14 25.82
C THR A 65 6.03 -14.74 25.46
N ASP A 66 6.66 -14.04 26.41
CA ASP A 66 7.20 -12.70 26.19
C ASP A 66 8.22 -12.69 25.04
N GLU A 67 9.11 -13.69 24.94
CA GLU A 67 10.05 -13.78 23.82
C GLU A 67 9.36 -14.01 22.47
N GLN A 68 8.27 -14.79 22.44
CA GLN A 68 7.50 -15.04 21.21
C GLN A 68 6.73 -13.79 20.77
N LEU A 69 6.22 -13.02 21.72
CA LEU A 69 5.53 -11.76 21.44
C LEU A 69 6.49 -10.72 20.85
N GLU A 70 7.70 -10.60 21.41
CA GLU A 70 8.72 -9.70 20.89
C GLU A 70 9.11 -10.06 19.44
N GLN A 71 9.34 -11.36 19.17
CA GLN A 71 9.64 -11.84 17.82
C GLN A 71 8.49 -11.57 16.84
N LEU A 72 7.24 -11.75 17.29
CA LEU A 72 6.06 -11.47 16.49
C LEU A 72 5.94 -9.98 16.15
N GLU A 73 6.17 -9.09 17.13
CA GLU A 73 6.13 -7.64 16.92
C GLU A 73 7.18 -7.20 15.91
N VAL A 74 8.43 -7.64 16.09
CA VAL A 74 9.54 -7.35 15.16
C VAL A 74 9.20 -7.85 13.75
N THR A 75 8.70 -9.07 13.63
CA THR A 75 8.34 -9.66 12.34
C THR A 75 7.22 -8.89 11.65
N LEU A 76 6.14 -8.56 12.37
CA LEU A 76 5.00 -7.82 11.81
C LEU A 76 5.37 -6.39 11.44
N LYS A 77 6.22 -5.73 12.23
CA LYS A 77 6.72 -4.39 11.93
C LYS A 77 7.60 -4.39 10.67
N SER A 78 8.54 -5.33 10.57
CA SER A 78 9.38 -5.49 9.37
C SER A 78 8.55 -5.78 8.12
N HIS A 79 7.56 -6.66 8.22
CA HIS A 79 6.65 -6.95 7.11
C HIS A 79 5.78 -5.73 6.73
N HIS A 80 5.31 -4.94 7.71
CA HIS A 80 4.58 -3.70 7.45
C HIS A 80 5.45 -2.67 6.71
N GLU A 81 6.70 -2.50 7.12
CA GLU A 81 7.66 -1.61 6.46
C GLU A 81 7.93 -2.05 5.02
N SER A 82 8.21 -3.35 4.81
CA SER A 82 8.39 -3.92 3.47
C SER A 82 7.16 -3.71 2.56
N ARG A 83 5.95 -3.91 3.09
CA ARG A 83 4.71 -3.61 2.36
C ARG A 83 4.57 -2.12 2.04
N ARG A 84 4.95 -1.24 2.96
CA ARG A 84 4.89 0.21 2.76
C ARG A 84 5.85 0.66 1.65
N GLU A 85 7.05 0.10 1.61
CA GLU A 85 8.06 0.39 0.60
C GLU A 85 7.64 -0.10 -0.78
N SER A 86 7.24 -1.38 -0.90
CA SER A 86 6.71 -1.93 -2.16
C SER A 86 5.51 -1.14 -2.70
N HIS A 87 4.59 -0.71 -1.83
CA HIS A 87 3.49 0.16 -2.24
C HIS A 87 3.95 1.54 -2.72
N LYS A 88 5.00 2.10 -2.11
CA LYS A 88 5.57 3.39 -2.54
C LYS A 88 6.20 3.25 -3.92
N GLU A 89 6.97 2.20 -4.16
CA GLU A 89 7.57 1.91 -5.47
C GLU A 89 6.51 1.69 -6.54
N LEU A 90 5.48 0.89 -6.25
CA LEU A 90 4.38 0.63 -7.17
C LEU A 90 3.63 1.92 -7.52
N ARG A 91 3.37 2.79 -6.53
CA ARG A 91 2.76 4.11 -6.76
C ARG A 91 3.62 4.97 -7.67
N GLN A 92 4.93 5.03 -7.42
CA GLN A 92 5.86 5.79 -8.25
C GLN A 92 5.89 5.28 -9.70
N LYS A 93 5.91 3.95 -9.88
CA LYS A 93 5.85 3.31 -11.19
C LYS A 93 4.56 3.69 -11.92
N HIS A 94 3.41 3.52 -11.28
CA HIS A 94 2.13 3.88 -11.89
C HIS A 94 2.01 5.37 -12.20
N ASP A 95 2.54 6.25 -11.34
CA ASP A 95 2.56 7.69 -11.60
C ASP A 95 3.42 8.03 -12.82
N MET A 96 4.54 7.33 -13.02
CA MET A 96 5.40 7.48 -14.19
C MET A 96 4.70 6.99 -15.46
N GLU A 97 4.18 5.76 -15.44
CA GLU A 97 3.44 5.18 -16.57
C GLU A 97 2.24 6.05 -16.96
N ARG A 98 1.51 6.58 -15.98
CA ARG A 98 0.38 7.47 -16.22
C ARG A 98 0.81 8.77 -16.88
N LYS A 99 1.92 9.37 -16.45
CA LYS A 99 2.45 10.60 -17.06
C LYS A 99 2.86 10.33 -18.51
N GLU A 100 3.57 9.24 -18.76
CA GLU A 100 3.98 8.84 -20.10
C GLU A 100 2.78 8.58 -21.02
N ALA A 101 1.78 7.84 -20.53
CA ALA A 101 0.55 7.61 -21.27
C ALA A 101 -0.18 8.92 -21.61
N MET A 102 -0.22 9.87 -20.66
CA MET A 102 -0.80 11.19 -20.90
C MET A 102 -0.03 12.00 -21.94
N THR A 103 1.31 12.01 -21.90
CA THR A 103 2.12 12.73 -22.89
C THR A 103 2.01 12.12 -24.28
N ASN A 104 2.00 10.79 -24.37
CA ASN A 104 1.85 10.08 -25.64
C ASN A 104 0.46 10.34 -26.25
N HIS A 105 -0.59 10.26 -25.43
CA HIS A 105 -1.94 10.55 -25.89
C HIS A 105 -2.11 12.01 -26.33
N LYS A 106 -1.53 12.96 -25.57
CA LYS A 106 -1.52 14.37 -25.95
C LYS A 106 -0.83 14.57 -27.30
N GLY A 107 0.37 14.02 -27.49
CA GLY A 107 1.10 14.14 -28.76
C GLY A 107 0.35 13.53 -29.95
N ALA A 108 -0.30 12.38 -29.76
CA ALA A 108 -1.12 11.76 -30.80
C ALA A 108 -2.33 12.63 -31.18
N LEU A 109 -2.98 13.25 -30.18
CA LEU A 109 -4.09 14.18 -30.41
C LEU A 109 -3.61 15.45 -31.14
N ASP A 110 -2.46 16.00 -30.75
CA ASP A 110 -1.87 17.18 -31.40
C ASP A 110 -1.55 16.90 -32.88
N GLN A 111 -1.06 15.69 -33.21
CA GLN A 111 -0.85 15.27 -34.59
C GLN A 111 -2.16 15.18 -35.38
N GLN A 112 -3.24 14.68 -34.77
CA GLN A 112 -4.55 14.62 -35.44
C GLN A 112 -5.10 16.02 -35.68
N LEU A 113 -4.97 16.92 -34.71
CA LEU A 113 -5.45 18.29 -34.80
C LEU A 113 -4.63 19.16 -35.76
N ALA A 114 -3.34 18.87 -35.96
CA ALA A 114 -2.49 19.57 -36.91
C ALA A 114 -2.97 19.46 -38.38
N ASN A 115 -3.84 18.49 -38.68
CA ASN A 115 -4.49 18.41 -40.00
C ASN A 115 -5.56 19.50 -40.22
N PHE A 116 -6.08 20.10 -39.14
CA PHE A 116 -7.20 21.04 -39.16
C PHE A 116 -6.83 22.43 -38.63
N LEU A 117 -5.87 22.49 -37.71
CA LEU A 117 -5.47 23.70 -37.00
C LEU A 117 -4.03 24.08 -37.33
N SER A 118 -3.80 25.38 -37.45
CA SER A 118 -2.43 25.92 -37.51
C SER A 118 -1.73 25.79 -36.16
N ALA A 119 -0.39 25.84 -36.17
CA ALA A 119 0.41 25.79 -34.94
C ALA A 119 0.03 26.88 -33.92
N ALA A 120 -0.33 28.09 -34.38
CA ALA A 120 -0.77 29.18 -33.51
C ALA A 120 -2.14 28.90 -32.84
N GLN A 121 -3.07 28.26 -33.56
CA GLN A 121 -4.37 27.88 -33.02
C GLN A 121 -4.27 26.72 -32.01
N LEU A 122 -3.36 25.78 -32.25
CA LEU A 122 -3.05 24.71 -31.30
C LEU A 122 -2.49 25.25 -29.98
N ASP A 123 -1.61 26.25 -30.04
CA ASP A 123 -1.03 26.87 -28.85
C ASP A 123 -2.08 27.63 -28.03
N ASP A 124 -2.98 28.36 -28.70
CA ASP A 124 -4.09 29.05 -28.03
C ASP A 124 -5.07 28.04 -27.40
N LEU A 125 -5.36 26.93 -28.09
CA LEU A 125 -6.18 25.84 -27.55
C LEU A 125 -5.55 25.23 -26.28
N HIS A 126 -4.24 24.97 -26.29
CA HIS A 126 -3.53 24.50 -25.08
C HIS A 126 -3.64 25.51 -23.94
N THR A 127 -3.46 26.80 -24.22
CA THR A 127 -3.59 27.87 -23.24
C THR A 127 -5.00 27.94 -22.65
N MET A 128 -6.05 27.79 -23.47
CA MET A 128 -7.44 27.75 -23.02
C MET A 128 -7.73 26.53 -22.15
N LEU A 129 -7.22 25.35 -22.52
CA LEU A 129 -7.41 24.12 -21.74
C LEU A 129 -6.71 24.19 -20.38
N GLU A 130 -5.49 24.72 -20.33
CA GLU A 130 -4.76 24.92 -19.06
C GLU A 130 -5.51 25.88 -18.12
N LYS A 131 -6.02 27.00 -18.64
CA LYS A 131 -6.79 27.98 -17.87
C LYS A 131 -8.09 27.41 -17.31
N ASN A 132 -8.73 26.49 -18.03
CA ASN A 132 -10.01 25.89 -17.66
C ASN A 132 -9.88 24.53 -16.94
N LYS A 133 -8.67 24.09 -16.57
CA LYS A 133 -8.52 22.85 -15.82
C LYS A 133 -9.36 22.91 -14.55
N PRO A 134 -10.28 21.95 -14.33
CA PRO A 134 -11.07 21.93 -13.11
C PRO A 134 -10.11 21.84 -11.94
N ARG A 135 -10.26 22.75 -10.98
CA ARG A 135 -9.52 22.68 -9.72
C ARG A 135 -9.93 21.36 -9.08
N ARG A 136 -9.02 20.38 -9.05
CA ARG A 136 -9.22 19.18 -8.25
C ARG A 136 -9.39 19.67 -6.83
N ILE A 137 -10.63 19.59 -6.31
CA ILE A 137 -10.90 19.75 -4.89
C ILE A 137 -10.27 18.53 -4.25
N CYS A 138 -8.96 18.61 -4.02
CA CYS A 138 -8.31 17.74 -3.07
C CYS A 138 -8.99 18.08 -1.76
N HIS A 139 -9.85 17.18 -1.26
CA HIS A 139 -10.30 17.22 0.12
C HIS A 139 -9.04 17.20 0.99
N LYS A 140 -8.54 18.38 1.36
CA LYS A 140 -7.53 18.50 2.41
C LYS A 140 -8.23 17.95 3.65
N PRO A 141 -7.65 16.96 4.36
CA PRO A 141 -8.12 16.67 5.69
C PRO A 141 -8.02 17.98 6.47
N SER A 142 -9.15 18.43 7.01
CA SER A 142 -9.23 19.69 7.76
C SER A 142 -8.28 19.60 8.95
N HIS A 143 -7.20 20.36 8.90
CA HIS A 143 -6.28 20.57 10.00
C HIS A 143 -7.01 21.36 11.10
N LYS A 144 -7.84 20.70 11.91
CA LYS A 144 -8.35 21.24 13.18
C LYS A 144 -7.35 20.82 14.27
N GLN A 145 -6.40 21.70 14.59
CA GLN A 145 -6.36 22.44 15.86
C GLN A 145 -5.78 21.63 17.04
N ASP A 146 -4.53 21.18 16.94
CA ASP A 146 -3.70 20.90 18.13
C ASP A 146 -2.83 22.11 18.45
N LYS A 147 -3.49 23.19 18.85
CA LYS A 147 -2.88 24.34 19.54
C LYS A 147 -3.73 24.67 20.75
N LEU A 148 -3.87 23.77 21.73
CA LEU A 148 -4.51 24.17 22.99
C LEU A 148 -4.18 23.35 24.26
N HIS A 149 -3.14 22.50 24.28
CA HIS A 149 -2.79 21.79 25.52
C HIS A 149 -1.34 21.96 26.04
N SER A 150 -0.49 22.77 25.39
CA SER A 150 0.88 23.01 25.88
C SER A 150 1.06 24.27 26.75
N ALA A 151 0.02 24.74 27.44
CA ALA A 151 0.09 25.96 28.27
C ALA A 151 -0.53 25.81 29.67
N ARG A 152 -0.46 24.62 30.31
CA ARG A 152 -1.01 24.47 31.67
C ARG A 152 -0.22 23.61 32.65
N HIS A 153 1.07 23.35 32.39
CA HIS A 153 1.96 22.74 33.37
C HIS A 153 3.33 23.41 33.38
N SER A 154 3.36 24.66 33.83
CA SER A 154 4.59 25.33 34.25
C SER A 154 4.25 26.49 35.18
N GLU A 155 3.50 26.22 36.25
CA GLU A 155 3.30 27.14 37.38
C GLU A 155 2.60 26.38 38.50
N SER A 156 3.40 25.73 39.36
CA SER A 156 3.22 25.51 40.81
C SER A 156 4.21 24.48 41.29
#